data_AF-A0A970EFW6-F1
#
_entry.id   AF-A0A970EFW6-F1
#
_cell.length_a   1.000
_cell.length_b   1.000
_cell.length_c   1.000
_cell.angle_alpha   90.00
_cell.angle_beta   90.00
_cell.angle_gamma   90.00
#
_symmetry.space_group_name_H-M   'P 1'
#
loop_
_entity.id
_entity.type
_entity.pdbx_description
1 polymer ?
#
loop_
_entity_poly.entity_id
_entity_poly.type
_entity_poly.pdbx_seq_one_letter_code
_entity_poly.pdbx_strand_id
1 'polypeptide(L)'
;MVLVFLSRYKKCPSDKILVIYGKVGQGKDGTQRSAKCIHGGAAFIWPVIQDYAFLDLTPISLSVDLTNALSHQNIRIDVPSRFTVGISTEEGIMQNAAERLLGLKQSEIQDLARDIIFGQLRLVIATMDIEE
;
A
#
# COMPACT_ATOMS: atom_id res chain seq x y z
N MET A 1 -32.16 19.39 -4.99
CA MET A 1 -32.04 17.91 -5.08
C MET A 1 -30.98 17.45 -6.11
N VAL A 2 -30.91 18.08 -7.30
CA VAL A 2 -29.92 17.74 -8.37
C VAL A 2 -28.45 18.07 -7.99
N LEU A 3 -28.20 19.14 -7.22
CA LEU A 3 -26.86 19.52 -6.75
C LEU A 3 -26.18 18.43 -5.89
N VAL A 4 -26.95 17.64 -5.15
CA VAL A 4 -26.43 16.55 -4.32
C VAL A 4 -25.91 15.39 -5.18
N PHE A 5 -26.54 15.14 -6.34
CA PHE A 5 -26.11 14.10 -7.27
C PHE A 5 -24.85 14.50 -8.06
N LEU A 6 -24.75 15.77 -8.49
CA LEU A 6 -23.57 16.28 -9.21
C LEU A 6 -22.33 16.37 -8.32
N SER A 7 -22.48 16.77 -7.05
CA SER A 7 -21.37 16.83 -6.09
C SER A 7 -20.78 15.45 -5.73
N ARG A 8 -21.41 14.34 -6.13
CA ARG A 8 -21.06 12.96 -5.76
C ARG A 8 -20.34 12.20 -6.86
N TYR A 9 -20.15 12.81 -8.03
CA TYR A 9 -19.36 12.25 -9.11
C TYR A 9 -17.90 12.69 -8.95
N LYS A 10 -17.06 11.82 -8.39
CA LYS A 10 -15.62 12.06 -8.28
C LYS A 10 -14.89 11.33 -9.39
N LYS A 11 -14.10 12.09 -10.15
CA LYS A 11 -13.12 11.55 -11.09
C LYS A 11 -11.87 11.16 -10.31
N CYS A 12 -11.38 9.95 -10.54
CA CYS A 12 -10.12 9.47 -9.99
C CYS A 12 -9.00 9.88 -10.96
N PRO A 13 -7.99 10.62 -10.51
CA PRO A 13 -6.79 10.81 -11.31
C PRO A 13 -6.08 9.47 -11.50
N SER A 14 -5.37 9.28 -12.62
CA SER A 14 -4.70 8.02 -12.93
C SER A 14 -3.60 7.64 -11.93
N ASP A 15 -3.02 8.62 -11.24
CA ASP A 15 -1.97 8.43 -10.23
C ASP A 15 -2.48 8.07 -8.82
N LYS A 16 -3.80 7.93 -8.65
CA LYS A 16 -4.42 7.58 -7.36
C LYS A 16 -5.50 6.52 -7.54
N ILE A 17 -5.60 5.63 -6.56
CA ILE A 17 -6.69 4.69 -6.42
C ILE A 17 -7.77 5.36 -5.56
N LEU A 18 -9.01 5.30 -6.03
CA LEU A 18 -10.17 5.62 -5.18
C LEU A 18 -10.64 4.34 -4.50
N VAL A 19 -10.58 4.36 -3.18
CA VAL A 19 -11.08 3.29 -2.33
C VAL A 19 -12.39 3.75 -1.73
N ILE A 20 -13.48 3.07 -2.07
CA ILE A 20 -14.80 3.30 -1.48
C ILE A 20 -15.02 2.21 -0.43
N TYR A 21 -15.25 2.62 0.81
CA TYR A 21 -15.45 1.71 1.95
C TYR A 21 -16.77 2.04 2.67
N GLY A 22 -17.23 1.12 3.52
CA GLY A 22 -18.55 1.18 4.15
C GLY A 22 -19.48 0.10 3.60
N LYS A 23 -20.78 0.39 3.46
CA LYS A 23 -21.74 -0.58 2.91
C LYS A 23 -21.63 -0.63 1.38
N VAL A 24 -20.50 -1.10 0.88
CA VAL A 24 -20.34 -1.53 -0.50
C VAL A 24 -20.93 -2.94 -0.57
N GLY A 25 -22.00 -3.13 -1.35
CA GLY A 25 -22.80 -4.36 -1.33
C GLY A 25 -21.99 -5.66 -1.55
N GLN A 26 -22.66 -6.81 -1.41
CA GLN A 26 -22.05 -8.12 -1.68
C GLN A 26 -21.42 -8.15 -3.08
N GLY A 27 -20.19 -8.65 -3.16
CA GLY A 27 -19.55 -8.97 -4.43
C GLY A 27 -20.29 -10.08 -5.17
N LYS A 28 -20.03 -10.24 -6.47
CA LYS A 28 -20.61 -11.33 -7.30
C LYS A 28 -20.31 -12.73 -6.74
N ASP A 29 -19.35 -12.85 -5.82
CA ASP A 29 -18.93 -14.10 -5.16
C ASP A 29 -19.51 -14.27 -3.74
N GLY A 30 -20.51 -13.49 -3.34
CA GLY A 30 -21.18 -13.63 -2.04
C GLY A 30 -20.35 -13.15 -0.83
N THR A 31 -19.10 -12.75 -1.02
CA THR A 31 -18.26 -12.14 0.01
C THR A 31 -18.65 -10.68 0.24
N GLN A 32 -18.74 -10.28 1.52
CA GLN A 32 -18.84 -8.86 1.89
C GLN A 32 -17.54 -8.19 1.45
N ARG A 33 -17.61 -7.32 0.45
CA ARG A 33 -16.44 -6.53 0.06
C ARG A 33 -16.24 -5.45 1.12
N SER A 34 -15.12 -5.49 1.85
CA SER A 34 -14.78 -4.44 2.83
C SER A 34 -14.52 -3.09 2.13
N ALA A 35 -13.99 -3.14 0.91
CA ALA A 35 -13.67 -1.97 0.10
C ALA A 35 -13.82 -2.27 -1.40
N LYS A 36 -14.24 -1.26 -2.17
CA LYS A 36 -14.23 -1.26 -3.64
C LYS A 36 -13.14 -0.32 -4.13
N CYS A 37 -12.14 -0.87 -4.78
CA CYS A 37 -11.01 -0.12 -5.31
C CYS A 37 -11.21 0.14 -6.81
N ILE A 38 -11.00 1.38 -7.23
CA ILE A 38 -11.14 1.80 -8.63
C ILE A 38 -9.90 2.61 -9.01
N HIS A 39 -9.17 2.13 -10.00
CA HIS A 39 -8.06 2.85 -10.63
C HIS A 39 -8.55 3.39 -11.99
N GLY A 40 -8.21 4.64 -12.33
CA GLY A 40 -8.45 5.19 -13.67
C GLY A 40 -9.93 5.23 -14.12
N GLY A 41 -10.77 6.03 -13.47
CA GLY A 41 -12.18 6.15 -13.85
C GLY A 41 -12.95 7.17 -13.04
N ALA A 42 -14.27 7.01 -13.00
CA ALA A 42 -15.14 7.79 -12.14
C ALA A 42 -16.09 6.86 -11.40
N ALA A 43 -16.37 7.19 -10.15
CA ALA A 43 -17.25 6.42 -9.31
C ALA A 43 -18.29 7.32 -8.65
N PHE A 44 -19.49 6.77 -8.53
CA PHE A 44 -20.56 7.40 -7.79
C PHE A 44 -20.51 6.91 -6.34
N ILE A 45 -20.32 7.84 -5.40
CA ILE A 45 -20.21 7.54 -3.97
C ILE A 45 -21.53 7.91 -3.28
N TRP A 46 -22.13 6.96 -2.58
CA TRP A 46 -23.38 7.17 -1.87
C TRP A 46 -23.17 7.87 -0.52
N PRO A 47 -23.62 9.13 -0.34
CA PRO A 47 -23.15 9.99 0.76
C PRO A 47 -23.57 9.59 2.18
N VAL A 48 -24.54 8.69 2.32
CA VAL A 48 -25.12 8.33 3.63
C VAL A 48 -24.58 6.99 4.16
N ILE A 49 -24.04 6.13 3.29
CA ILE A 49 -23.65 4.75 3.65
C ILE A 49 -22.26 4.35 3.14
N GLN A 50 -21.60 5.22 2.37
CA GLN A 50 -20.30 4.96 1.76
C GLN A 50 -19.37 6.15 1.99
N ASP A 51 -18.17 5.84 2.44
CA ASP A 51 -17.06 6.77 2.52
C ASP A 51 -16.04 6.47 1.42
N TYR A 52 -15.18 7.43 1.15
CA TYR A 52 -14.13 7.29 0.15
C TYR A 52 -12.80 7.79 0.68
N ALA A 53 -11.73 7.12 0.27
CA ALA A 53 -10.36 7.54 0.50
C ALA A 53 -9.59 7.46 -0.82
N PHE A 54 -8.51 8.22 -0.89
CA PHE A 54 -7.55 8.14 -1.98
C PHE A 54 -6.28 7.47 -1.47
N LEU A 55 -5.73 6.59 -2.30
CA LEU A 55 -4.45 5.94 -2.07
C LEU A 55 -3.52 6.30 -3.23
N ASP A 56 -2.35 6.82 -2.92
CA ASP A 56 -1.39 7.28 -3.93
C ASP A 56 -0.61 6.08 -4.51
N LEU A 57 -0.51 6.01 -5.84
CA LEU A 57 0.27 4.98 -6.55
C LEU A 57 1.74 5.36 -6.72
N THR A 58 2.13 6.57 -6.30
CA THR A 58 3.49 7.07 -6.45
C THR A 58 4.47 6.21 -5.64
N PRO A 59 5.53 5.67 -6.26
CA PRO A 59 6.52 4.87 -5.56
C PRO A 59 7.26 5.71 -4.52
N ILE A 60 7.46 5.14 -3.33
CA ILE A 60 8.16 5.74 -2.21
C ILE A 60 9.55 5.10 -2.13
N SER A 61 10.60 5.90 -2.17
CA SER A 61 11.97 5.44 -1.99
C SER A 61 12.36 5.46 -0.51
N LEU A 62 12.84 4.33 -0.02
CA LEU A 62 13.25 4.10 1.36
C LEU A 62 14.74 3.73 1.37
N SER A 63 15.56 4.48 2.11
CA SER A 63 16.92 4.08 2.42
C SER A 63 16.92 3.30 3.74
N VAL A 64 17.47 2.08 3.69
CA VAL A 64 17.60 1.17 4.82
C VAL A 64 19.08 0.81 4.89
N ASP A 65 19.80 1.53 5.74
CA ASP A 65 21.22 1.29 5.93
C ASP A 65 21.39 0.20 7.00
N LEU A 66 21.93 -0.94 6.58
CA LEU A 66 22.26 -2.02 7.48
C LEU A 66 23.59 -1.71 8.11
N THR A 67 23.58 -1.07 9.28
CA THR A 67 24.79 -0.89 10.08
C THR A 67 25.09 -2.16 10.85
N ASN A 68 26.35 -2.57 10.85
CA ASN A 68 26.82 -3.63 11.74
C ASN A 68 26.19 -5.03 11.48
N ALA A 69 25.87 -5.32 10.23
CA ALA A 69 25.37 -6.64 9.83
C ALA A 69 26.46 -7.69 10.07
N LEU A 70 26.09 -8.74 10.80
CA LEU A 70 26.97 -9.86 11.15
C LEU A 70 26.84 -10.92 10.06
N SER A 71 27.87 -11.05 9.24
CA SER A 71 27.90 -12.10 8.23
C SER A 71 28.35 -13.45 8.82
N HIS A 72 28.18 -14.55 8.09
CA HIS A 72 28.51 -15.91 8.52
C HIS A 72 30.00 -16.08 8.92
N GLN A 73 30.91 -15.29 8.33
CA GLN A 73 32.33 -15.25 8.69
C GLN A 73 32.64 -14.28 9.86
N ASN A 74 31.61 -13.80 10.57
CA ASN A 74 31.71 -12.93 11.75
C ASN A 74 32.39 -11.57 11.48
N ILE A 75 32.29 -11.06 10.24
CA ILE A 75 32.76 -9.74 9.80
C ILE A 75 31.59 -8.75 9.82
N ARG A 76 31.83 -7.52 10.28
CA ARG A 76 30.85 -6.41 10.32
C ARG A 76 30.94 -5.64 9.00
N ILE A 77 29.86 -5.61 8.24
CA ILE A 77 29.76 -4.86 6.99
C ILE A 77 28.59 -3.86 7.06
N ASP A 78 28.78 -2.71 6.40
CA ASP A 78 27.74 -1.70 6.24
C ASP A 78 27.22 -1.74 4.79
N VAL A 79 25.98 -2.15 4.61
CA VAL A 79 25.37 -2.28 3.28
C VAL A 79 24.33 -1.17 3.07
N PRO A 80 24.64 -0.14 2.27
CA PRO A 80 23.66 0.90 1.95
C PRO A 80 22.63 0.32 0.98
N SER A 81 21.40 0.15 1.44
CA SER A 81 20.34 -0.45 0.62
C SER A 81 19.24 0.58 0.36
N ARG A 82 18.89 0.76 -0.92
CA ARG A 82 17.77 1.61 -1.35
C ARG A 82 16.66 0.75 -1.92
N PHE A 83 15.50 0.82 -1.31
CA PHE A 83 14.31 0.09 -1.74
C PHE A 83 13.26 1.06 -2.27
N THR A 84 12.55 0.66 -3.32
CA THR A 84 11.41 1.42 -3.84
C THR A 84 10.16 0.60 -3.61
N VAL A 85 9.23 1.15 -2.83
CA VAL A 85 7.97 0.49 -2.47
C VAL A 85 6.83 1.21 -3.16
N GLY A 86 5.94 0.47 -3.79
CA GLY A 86 4.78 1.01 -4.49
C GLY A 86 3.62 0.03 -4.51
N ILE A 87 2.44 0.52 -4.84
CA ILE A 87 1.22 -0.28 -4.92
C ILE A 87 0.97 -0.64 -6.38
N SER A 88 0.83 -1.93 -6.66
CA SER A 88 0.45 -2.41 -7.99
C SER A 88 -1.04 -2.15 -8.25
N THR A 89 -1.40 -1.92 -9.52
CA THR A 89 -2.79 -1.74 -9.97
C THR A 89 -3.54 -3.06 -10.18
N GLU A 90 -2.93 -4.20 -9.86
CA GLU A 90 -3.57 -5.52 -9.90
C GLU A 90 -4.69 -5.63 -8.85
N GLU A 91 -5.86 -6.16 -9.22
CA GLU A 91 -7.06 -6.16 -8.35
C GLU A 91 -6.80 -6.79 -6.96
N GLY A 92 -6.05 -7.89 -6.88
CA GLY A 92 -5.72 -8.54 -5.61
C GLY A 92 -4.80 -7.71 -4.71
N ILE A 93 -3.75 -7.13 -5.29
CA ILE A 93 -2.77 -6.32 -4.54
C ILE A 93 -3.40 -5.00 -4.13
N MET A 94 -4.13 -4.36 -5.04
CA MET A 94 -4.82 -3.09 -4.82
C MET A 94 -5.86 -3.23 -3.69
N GLN A 95 -6.64 -4.31 -3.67
CA GLN A 95 -7.65 -4.52 -2.63
C GLN A 95 -7.02 -4.81 -1.27
N ASN A 96 -5.95 -5.59 -1.21
CA ASN A 96 -5.20 -5.81 0.02
C ASN A 96 -4.55 -4.52 0.55
N ALA A 97 -3.99 -3.70 -0.34
CA ALA A 97 -3.42 -2.41 0.00
C ALA A 97 -4.49 -1.46 0.54
N ALA A 98 -5.67 -1.45 -0.07
CA ALA A 98 -6.80 -0.65 0.37
C ALA A 98 -7.41 -1.10 1.71
N GLU A 99 -7.28 -2.35 2.11
CA GLU A 99 -7.75 -2.81 3.42
C GLU A 99 -6.72 -2.54 4.52
N ARG A 100 -5.42 -2.67 4.21
CA ARG A 100 -4.34 -2.57 5.20
C ARG A 100 -3.74 -1.17 5.36
N LEU A 101 -3.71 -0.38 4.29
CA LEU A 101 -3.05 0.93 4.27
C LEU A 101 -4.05 2.10 4.38
N LEU A 102 -5.36 1.82 4.36
CA LEU A 102 -6.38 2.86 4.39
C LEU A 102 -6.45 3.53 5.76
N GLY A 103 -6.28 4.86 5.75
CA GLY A 103 -6.26 5.68 6.96
C GLY A 103 -4.87 5.92 7.53
N LEU A 104 -3.84 5.20 7.06
CA LEU A 104 -2.45 5.45 7.44
C LEU A 104 -1.88 6.66 6.69
N LYS A 105 -1.02 7.42 7.38
CA LYS A 105 -0.25 8.49 6.74
C LYS A 105 0.91 7.90 5.93
N GLN A 106 1.39 8.65 4.94
CA GLN A 106 2.52 8.24 4.11
C GLN A 106 3.78 7.92 4.94
N SER A 107 4.00 8.63 6.05
CA SER A 107 5.08 8.35 7.01
C SER A 107 4.92 6.98 7.68
N GLU A 108 3.70 6.63 8.10
CA GLU A 108 3.42 5.36 8.77
C GLU A 108 3.58 4.19 7.81
N ILE A 109 3.20 4.36 6.53
CA ILE A 109 3.43 3.36 5.48
C ILE A 109 4.94 3.15 5.27
N GLN A 110 5.71 4.23 5.26
CA GLN A 110 7.17 4.19 5.16
C GLN A 110 7.81 3.48 6.36
N ASP A 111 7.36 3.76 7.58
CA ASP A 111 7.88 3.12 8.79
C ASP A 111 7.50 1.63 8.84
N LEU A 112 6.25 1.29 8.52
CA LEU A 112 5.80 -0.09 8.41
C LEU A 112 6.60 -0.88 7.36
N ALA A 113 6.82 -0.29 6.18
CA ALA A 113 7.63 -0.91 5.14
C ALA A 113 9.08 -1.09 5.58
N ARG A 114 9.67 -0.09 6.26
CA ARG A 114 11.03 -0.18 6.82
C ARG A 114 11.15 -1.34 7.81
N ASP A 115 10.20 -1.48 8.73
CA ASP A 115 10.22 -2.55 9.75
C ASP A 115 10.08 -3.95 9.14
N ILE A 116 9.19 -4.12 8.15
CA ILE A 116 9.03 -5.38 7.42
C ILE A 116 10.32 -5.74 6.66
N ILE A 117 10.91 -4.77 5.97
CA ILE A 117 12.16 -4.95 5.21
C ILE A 117 13.31 -5.32 6.15
N PHE A 118 13.47 -4.63 7.29
CA PHE A 118 14.47 -4.99 8.29
C PHE A 118 14.26 -6.39 8.85
N GLY A 119 13.01 -6.77 9.13
CA GLY A 119 12.68 -8.11 9.61
C GLY A 119 13.12 -9.21 8.64
N GLN A 120 12.87 -9.01 7.34
CA GLN A 120 13.27 -9.96 6.29
C GLN A 120 14.78 -9.93 6.02
N LEU A 121 15.40 -8.75 5.92
CA LEU A 121 16.84 -8.60 5.73
C LEU A 121 17.63 -9.25 6.85
N ARG A 122 17.17 -9.13 8.10
CA ARG A 122 17.81 -9.78 9.25
C ARG A 122 17.88 -11.30 9.11
N LEU A 123 16.84 -11.92 8.55
CA LEU A 123 16.82 -13.37 8.29
C LEU A 123 17.80 -13.74 7.18
N VAL A 124 17.80 -12.97 6.08
CA VAL A 124 18.68 -13.23 4.93
C VAL A 124 20.16 -13.07 5.29
N ILE A 125 20.52 -12.03 6.05
CA ILE A 125 21.90 -11.79 6.51
C ILE A 125 22.43 -12.95 7.35
N ALA A 126 21.58 -13.54 8.22
CA ALA A 126 21.97 -14.68 9.04
C ALA A 126 22.31 -15.93 8.20
N THR A 127 21.82 -16.00 6.97
CA THR A 127 22.04 -17.12 6.04
C THR A 127 22.96 -16.76 4.87
N MET A 128 23.49 -15.54 4.81
CA MET A 128 24.33 -15.08 3.71
C MET A 128 25.78 -15.53 3.92
N ASP A 129 26.25 -16.44 3.06
CA ASP A 129 27.67 -16.67 2.85
C ASP A 129 28.26 -15.52 2.02
N ILE A 130 29.51 -15.15 2.30
CA ILE A 130 30.20 -13.99 1.69
C ILE A 130 30.63 -14.25 0.23
N GLU A 131 30.24 -15.37 -0.36
CA GLU A 131 30.54 -15.65 -1.76
C GLU A 131 29.50 -14.97 -2.67
N GLU A 132 29.98 -13.92 -3.35
CA GLU A 132 29.36 -12.94 -4.27
C GLU A 132 28.68 -11.70 -3.67
#